data_AF-A0A1Q7SXA9-F1
#
_entry.id   AF-A0A1Q7SXA9-F1
#
_cell.length_a   1.000
_cell.length_b   1.000
_cell.length_c   1.000
_cell.angle_alpha   90.00
_cell.angle_beta   90.00
_cell.angle_gamma   90.00
#
_symmetry.space_group_name_H-M   'P 1'
#
loop_
_entity.id
_entity.type
_entity.pdbx_description
1 polymer ?
#
loop_
_entity_poly.entity_id
_entity_poly.type
_entity_poly.pdbx_seq_one_letter_code
_entity_poly.pdbx_strand_id
1 'polypeptide(L)' 'MASQRKGGQGQIEERSKREQRANRILDAAAELMLRWGYNKTTIDDIARYAGVAKGTIYLHWKNHEKPAHEGGTFA' A
#
# COMPACT_ATOMS: atom_id res chain seq x y z
N MET A 1 -9.45 28.77 28.89
CA MET A 1 -9.39 27.34 29.27
C MET A 1 -9.84 26.49 28.09
N ALA A 2 -9.06 25.44 27.81
CA ALA A 2 -9.36 24.29 26.94
C ALA A 2 -9.59 24.55 25.43
N SER A 3 -8.52 24.47 24.64
CA SER A 3 -8.60 23.89 23.29
C SER A 3 -7.29 23.19 22.94
N GLN A 4 -7.39 22.15 22.12
CA GLN A 4 -6.30 21.35 21.56
C GLN A 4 -5.62 20.30 22.50
N ARG A 5 -6.29 19.16 22.68
CA ARG A 5 -5.64 17.85 22.94
C ARG A 5 -6.01 16.76 21.91
N LYS A 6 -6.54 17.14 20.74
CA LYS A 6 -6.97 16.18 19.69
C LYS A 6 -5.86 15.73 18.72
N GLY A 7 -4.63 16.23 18.87
CA GLY A 7 -3.55 15.96 17.91
C GLY A 7 -2.93 14.57 17.98
N GLY A 8 -2.90 13.93 19.17
CA GLY A 8 -2.20 12.65 19.36
C GLY A 8 -3.04 11.42 19.04
N GLN A 9 -4.31 11.41 19.45
CA GLN A 9 -5.17 10.22 19.34
C GLN A 9 -5.59 9.92 17.89
N GLY A 10 -5.92 10.95 17.10
CA GLY A 10 -6.31 10.77 15.69
C GLY A 10 -5.19 10.26 14.81
N GLN A 11 -3.94 10.63 15.08
CA GLN A 11 -2.77 10.17 14.30
C GLN A 11 -2.43 8.69 14.57
N ILE A 12 -2.56 8.24 15.83
CA ILE A 12 -2.33 6.84 16.20
C ILE A 12 -3.42 5.94 15.59
N GLU A 13 -4.68 6.39 15.63
CA GLU A 13 -5.80 5.65 15.06
C GLU A 13 -5.68 5.51 13.54
N GLU A 14 -5.35 6.59 12.82
CA GLU A 14 -5.14 6.56 11.37
C GLU A 14 -3.96 5.67 10.96
N ARG A 15 -2.85 5.71 11.70
CA ARG A 15 -1.72 4.79 11.46
C ARG A 15 -2.16 3.34 11.64
N SER A 16 -2.88 3.02 12.71
CA SER A 16 -3.35 1.65 12.96
C SER A 16 -4.31 1.17 11.87
N LYS A 17 -5.25 2.01 11.43
CA LYS A 17 -6.16 1.69 10.31
C LYS A 17 -5.40 1.45 9.01
N ARG A 18 -4.34 2.21 8.76
CA ARG A 18 -3.46 2.02 7.61
C ARG A 18 -2.73 0.67 7.70
N GLU A 19 -2.16 0.33 8.85
CA GLU A 19 -1.48 -0.95 9.06
C GLU A 19 -2.42 -2.14 8.89
N GLN A 20 -3.62 -2.10 9.49
CA GLN A 20 -4.64 -3.14 9.32
C GLN A 20 -5.01 -3.34 7.85
N ARG A 21 -5.13 -2.24 7.09
CA ARG A 21 -5.41 -2.31 5.66
C ARG A 21 -4.26 -2.93 4.89
N ALA A 22 -3.02 -2.58 5.21
CA ALA A 22 -1.84 -3.16 4.59
C ALA A 22 -1.78 -4.68 4.83
N ASN A 23 -2.04 -5.13 6.06
CA ASN A 23 -2.05 -6.55 6.39
C ASN A 23 -3.10 -7.31 5.58
N ARG A 24 -4.33 -6.79 5.47
CA ARG A 24 -5.36 -7.43 4.62
C ARG A 24 -4.95 -7.56 3.15
N ILE A 25 -4.22 -6.58 2.62
CA ILE A 25 -3.71 -6.62 1.25
C ILE A 25 -2.63 -7.70 1.10
N LEU A 26 -1.75 -7.84 2.09
CA LEU A 26 -0.69 -8.85 2.09
C LEU A 26 -1.26 -10.27 2.26
N ASP A 27 -2.23 -10.46 3.16
CA ASP A 27 -2.90 -11.75 3.35
C ASP A 27 -3.62 -12.19 2.06
N ALA A 28 -4.34 -11.27 1.42
CA ALA A 28 -4.98 -11.50 0.13
C ALA A 28 -3.99 -11.89 -0.96
N ALA A 29 -2.86 -11.18 -1.04
CA ALA A 29 -1.81 -11.48 -2.01
C ALA A 29 -1.22 -12.87 -1.77
N ALA A 30 -0.88 -13.19 -0.52
CA ALA A 30 -0.34 -14.50 -0.16
C ALA A 30 -1.30 -15.64 -0.52
N GLU A 31 -2.58 -15.49 -0.19
CA GLU A 31 -3.58 -16.52 -0.47
C GLU A 31 -3.76 -16.76 -1.98
N LEU A 32 -3.91 -15.69 -2.76
CA LEU A 32 -4.08 -15.80 -4.21
C LEU A 32 -2.83 -16.37 -4.89
N MET A 33 -1.64 -15.94 -4.45
CA MET A 33 -0.37 -16.47 -4.98
C MET A 33 -0.19 -17.95 -4.65
N LEU A 34 -0.54 -18.39 -3.44
CA LEU A 34 -0.51 -19.81 -3.06
C LEU A 34 -1.51 -20.64 -3.87
N ARG A 35 -2.68 -20.07 -4.19
CA ARG A 35 -3.75 -20.78 -4.88
C ARG A 35 -3.52 -20.90 -6.39
N TRP A 36 -3.03 -19.84 -7.05
CA TRP A 36 -2.96 -19.76 -8.51
C TRP A 36 -1.54 -19.61 -9.06
N GLY A 37 -0.56 -19.37 -8.18
CA GLY A 37 0.80 -19.03 -8.56
C GLY A 37 0.96 -17.54 -8.86
N TYR A 38 2.22 -17.09 -8.82
CA TYR A 38 2.61 -15.69 -9.02
C TYR A 38 2.13 -15.13 -10.37
N ASN A 39 2.33 -15.86 -11.47
CA ASN A 39 2.02 -15.38 -12.83
C ASN A 39 0.53 -15.16 -13.12
N LYS A 40 -0.37 -15.75 -12.31
CA LYS A 40 -1.82 -15.67 -12.50
C LYS A 40 -2.50 -14.71 -11.51
N THR A 41 -1.75 -14.14 -10.57
CA THR A 41 -2.29 -13.24 -9.55
C THR A 41 -2.06 -11.80 -9.96
N THR A 42 -3.13 -11.05 -10.23
CA THR A 42 -3.03 -9.63 -10.59
C THR A 42 -3.27 -8.71 -9.39
N ILE A 43 -2.79 -7.47 -9.47
CA ILE A 43 -3.11 -6.43 -8.46
C ILE A 43 -4.61 -6.17 -8.37
N ASP A 44 -5.35 -6.33 -9.48
CA ASP A 44 -6.82 -6.19 -9.49
C ASP A 44 -7.51 -7.32 -8.71
N ASP A 45 -7.02 -8.56 -8.84
CA ASP A 45 -7.52 -9.69 -8.05
C ASP A 45 -7.25 -9.49 -6.55
N ILE A 46 -6.05 -9.03 -6.20
CA ILE A 46 -5.67 -8.73 -4.81
C ILE A 46 -6.56 -7.62 -4.26
N ALA A 47 -6.79 -6.54 -5.01
CA ALA A 47 -7.64 -5.43 -4.59
C ALA A 47 -9.08 -5.89 -4.33
N ARG A 48 -9.63 -6.68 -5.26
CA ARG A 48 -10.98 -7.25 -5.13
C ARG A 48 -11.09 -8.20 -3.94
N TYR A 49 -10.09 -9.07 -3.74
CA TYR A 49 -10.07 -10.03 -2.65
C TYR A 49 -9.92 -9.36 -1.28
N ALA A 50 -9.04 -8.35 -1.17
CA ALA A 50 -8.82 -7.59 0.06
C ALA A 50 -9.91 -6.55 0.38
N GLY A 51 -10.88 -6.34 -0.53
CA GLY A 51 -11.94 -5.34 -0.37
C GLY A 51 -11.43 -3.90 -0.38
N VAL A 52 -10.41 -3.60 -1.18
CA VAL A 52 -9.81 -2.26 -1.29
C VAL A 52 -9.80 -1.77 -2.74
N ALA A 53 -9.74 -0.45 -2.92
CA ALA A 53 -9.52 0.12 -4.25
C ALA A 53 -8.08 -0.15 -4.73
N LYS A 54 -7.89 -0.43 -6.02
CA LYS A 54 -6.56 -0.61 -6.64
C LYS A 54 -5.59 0.54 -6.32
N GLY A 55 -6.09 1.78 -6.39
CA GLY A 55 -5.32 2.97 -6.03
C GLY A 55 -4.81 2.97 -4.58
N THR A 56 -5.53 2.33 -3.66
CA THR A 56 -5.07 2.17 -2.28
C THR A 56 -3.81 1.32 -2.21
N ILE A 57 -3.73 0.22 -2.97
CA ILE A 57 -2.53 -0.62 -3.01
C ILE A 57 -1.32 0.19 -3.48
N TYR A 58 -1.46 0.96 -4.57
CA TYR A 58 -0.38 1.82 -5.07
C TYR A 58 0.04 2.93 -4.09
N LEU A 59 -0.85 3.41 -3.23
CA LEU A 59 -0.53 4.39 -2.18
C LEU A 59 0.22 3.76 -1.00
N HIS A 60 -0.02 2.48 -0.71
CA HIS A 60 0.67 1.77 0.37
C HIS A 60 2.10 1.39 0.01
N TRP A 61 2.33 0.91 -1.22
CA TRP A 61 3.64 0.47 -1.71
C TRP A 61 4.18 1.36 -2.83
N LYS A 62 3.95 2.67 -2.72
CA LYS A 62 4.54 3.63 -3.66
C LYS A 62 6.06 3.61 -3.52
N ASN A 63 6.72 2.75 -4.29
CA ASN A 63 8.12 2.91 -4.59
C ASN A 63 8.35 2.56 -6.05
N HIS A 64 8.20 3.57 -6.90
CA HIS A 64 9.11 3.76 -8.03
C HIS A 64 9.54 5.23 -7.93
N GLU A 65 10.28 5.55 -6.86
CA GLU A 65 11.30 6.58 -7.00
C GLU A 65 12.27 6.07 -8.06
N LYS A 66 12.07 6.48 -9.31
CA LYS A 66 13.20 6.56 -10.23
C LYS A 66 14.03 7.71 -9.69
N PRO A 67 15.28 7.50 -9.24
CA PRO A 67 16.20 8.62 -9.20
C PRO A 67 16.26 9.17 -10.63
N ALA A 68 15.72 10.38 -10.81
CA ALA A 68 16.22 11.27 -11.84
C ALA A 68 17.74 11.39 -11.62
N HIS A 69 18.50 11.68 -12.67
CA HIS A 69 19.95 11.91 -12.70
C HIS A 69 20.85 10.68 -12.45
N GLU A 70 21.51 10.20 -13.51
CA GLU A 70 22.98 10.17 -13.62
C GLU A 70 23.42 9.64 -14.99
N GLY A 71 24.44 10.28 -15.58
CA GLY A 71 25.20 9.75 -16.70
C GLY A 71 24.92 10.41 -18.04
N GLY A 72 25.57 11.56 -18.30
CA GLY A 72 25.70 12.08 -19.65
C GLY A 72 26.31 11.05 -20.59
N THR A 73 25.88 11.05 -21.84
CA THR A 73 26.67 10.51 -22.93
C THR A 73 26.52 11.47 -24.10
N PHE A 74 27.61 12.19 -24.33
CA PHE A 74 27.85 12.94 -25.55
C PHE A 74 27.86 11.95 -26.73
N ALA A 75 27.07 12.24 -27.75
CA ALA A 75 27.33 11.93 -29.15
C ALA A 75 26.53 12.91 -30.02
#